data_AF-A0AAU8PB16-F1
#
_entry.id   AF-A0AAU8PB16-F1
#
_cell.length_a   1.000
_cell.length_b   1.000
_cell.length_c   1.000
_cell.angle_alpha   90.00
_cell.angle_beta   90.00
_cell.angle_gamma   90.00
#
_symmetry.space_group_name_H-M   'P 1'
#
loop_
_entity.id
_entity.type
_entity.pdbx_description
1 polymer ?
#
loop_
_entity_poly.entity_id
_entity_poly.type
_entity_poly.pdbx_seq_one_letter_code
_entity_poly.pdbx_strand_id
1 'polypeptide(L)'
;MFGQGVKSVLHAVRSAYPVGDRYLILEFDDGEYRVVDVRPFMVGPVFEPLKDRAFFRQVKVDAETGTVTWPNEADLDPDVLYAKSVPLVLPEEAFA
;
A
#
# COMPACT_ATOMS: atom_id res chain seq x y z
N MET A 1 34.60 -15.94 6.60
CA MET A 1 33.35 -15.79 7.37
C MET A 1 32.46 -14.84 6.58
N PHE A 2 31.45 -15.37 5.90
CA PHE A 2 30.59 -14.58 5.02
C PHE A 2 29.60 -13.79 5.88
N GLY A 3 29.71 -12.46 5.87
CA GLY A 3 28.65 -11.60 6.38
C GLY A 3 27.47 -11.71 5.44
N GLN A 4 26.37 -12.29 5.91
CA GLN A 4 25.10 -12.26 5.21
C GLN A 4 24.71 -10.78 5.06
N GLY A 5 24.79 -10.26 3.84
CA GLY A 5 24.21 -8.96 3.52
C GLY A 5 22.72 -9.05 3.80
N VAL A 6 22.18 -8.08 4.54
CA VAL A 6 20.74 -7.92 4.66
C VAL A 6 20.25 -7.64 3.25
N LYS A 7 19.58 -8.61 2.62
CA LYS A 7 18.98 -8.41 1.31
C LYS A 7 17.85 -7.42 1.55
N SER A 8 18.05 -6.14 1.21
CA SER A 8 16.95 -5.19 1.10
C SER A 8 16.07 -5.73 0.00
N VAL A 9 14.94 -6.34 0.38
CA VAL A 9 13.89 -6.69 -0.56
C VAL A 9 13.09 -5.41 -0.73
N LEU A 10 13.24 -4.75 -1.88
CA LEU A 10 12.32 -3.69 -2.28
C LEU A 10 10.97 -4.36 -2.54
N HIS A 11 9.94 -3.92 -1.85
CA HIS A 11 8.59 -4.43 -2.08
C HIS A 11 7.97 -3.72 -3.28
N ALA A 12 7.10 -4.43 -3.99
CA ALA A 12 6.22 -3.84 -4.99
C ALA A 12 4.77 -4.17 -4.63
N VAL A 13 3.86 -3.22 -4.79
CA VAL A 13 2.42 -3.48 -4.67
C VAL A 13 1.93 -4.06 -6.00
N ARG A 14 1.13 -5.13 -5.95
CA ARG A 14 0.45 -5.72 -7.10
C ARG A 14 -0.98 -5.21 -7.25
N SER A 15 -1.68 -5.05 -6.14
CA SER A 15 -3.05 -4.57 -6.11
C SER A 15 -3.33 -3.72 -4.86
N ALA A 16 -4.21 -2.74 -5.01
CA ALA A 16 -4.61 -1.83 -3.93
C ALA A 16 -6.13 -1.65 -3.94
N TYR A 17 -6.77 -1.90 -2.80
CA TYR A 17 -8.21 -1.81 -2.63
C TYR A 17 -8.56 -0.81 -1.51
N PRO A 18 -9.31 0.26 -1.82
CA PRO A 18 -9.71 1.23 -0.80
C PRO A 18 -10.81 0.65 0.09
N VAL A 19 -10.58 0.67 1.41
CA VAL A 19 -11.53 0.19 2.42
C VAL A 19 -11.78 1.25 3.50
N GLY A 20 -12.97 1.20 4.10
CA GLY A 20 -13.33 2.09 5.20
C GLY A 20 -13.09 3.57 4.87
N ASP A 21 -12.40 4.26 5.77
CA ASP A 21 -12.13 5.68 5.68
C ASP A 21 -10.62 5.95 5.61
N ARG A 22 -10.09 6.03 4.38
CA ARG A 22 -8.66 6.24 4.05
C ARG A 22 -7.73 5.09 4.45
N TYR A 23 -8.25 3.86 4.44
CA TYR A 23 -7.46 2.65 4.52
C TYR A 23 -7.32 2.00 3.14
N LEU A 24 -6.21 1.28 2.94
CA LEU A 24 -6.00 0.42 1.79
C LEU A 24 -5.73 -1.02 2.26
N ILE A 25 -6.26 -1.99 1.54
CA ILE A 25 -5.75 -3.36 1.51
C ILE A 25 -4.78 -3.42 0.32
N LEU A 26 -3.55 -3.84 0.58
CA LEU A 26 -2.48 -3.95 -0.42
C LEU A 26 -2.07 -5.41 -0.54
N GLU A 27 -1.90 -5.87 -1.77
CA GLU A 27 -1.19 -7.12 -2.07
C GLU A 27 0.24 -6.77 -2.49
N PHE A 28 1.22 -7.37 -1.82
CA PHE A 28 2.63 -7.20 -2.15
C PHE A 28 3.15 -8.34 -3.04
N ASP A 29 4.33 -8.14 -3.64
CA ASP A 29 4.95 -9.08 -4.57
C ASP A 29 5.44 -10.38 -3.91
N ASP A 30 5.63 -10.37 -2.59
CA ASP A 30 5.85 -11.56 -1.75
C ASP A 30 4.57 -12.39 -1.50
N GLY A 31 3.41 -11.89 -1.93
CA GLY A 31 2.11 -12.54 -1.77
C GLY A 31 1.40 -12.19 -0.46
N GLU A 32 1.98 -11.33 0.39
CA GLU A 32 1.28 -10.86 1.58
C GLU A 32 0.17 -9.86 1.23
N TYR A 33 -0.97 -10.02 1.90
CA TYR A 33 -1.99 -9.00 1.97
C TYR A 33 -1.81 -8.21 3.26
N ARG A 34 -1.83 -6.88 3.19
CA ARG A 34 -1.63 -6.01 4.35
C ARG A 34 -2.60 -4.83 4.34
N VAL A 35 -3.00 -4.37 5.52
CA VAL A 35 -3.89 -3.22 5.69
C VAL A 35 -3.09 -2.02 6.21
N VAL A 36 -3.28 -0.85 5.59
CA VAL A 36 -2.61 0.39 5.98
C VAL A 36 -3.59 1.54 6.16
N ASP A 37 -3.38 2.35 7.19
CA ASP A 37 -3.99 3.67 7.32
C ASP A 37 -3.15 4.70 6.57
N VAL A 38 -3.71 5.35 5.55
CA VAL A 38 -2.96 6.25 4.67
C VAL A 38 -2.83 7.67 5.25
N ARG A 39 -3.68 8.03 6.23
CA ARG A 39 -3.76 9.41 6.76
C ARG A 39 -2.42 9.98 7.25
N PRO A 40 -1.53 9.21 7.92
CA PRO A 40 -0.23 9.73 8.35
C PRO A 40 0.71 10.17 7.21
N PHE A 41 0.48 9.68 5.99
CA PHE A 41 1.33 9.99 4.83
C PHE A 41 0.79 11.15 3.98
N MET A 42 -0.45 11.60 4.23
CA MET A 42 -1.11 12.66 3.47
C MET A 42 -0.58 14.05 3.83
N VAL A 43 0.71 14.29 3.60
CA VAL A 43 1.43 15.50 4.01
C VAL A 43 1.72 16.38 2.79
N GLY A 44 1.15 17.58 2.78
CA GLY A 44 1.37 18.57 1.73
C GLY A 44 0.22 18.65 0.71
N PRO A 45 0.26 19.67 -0.16
CA PRO A 45 -0.87 20.05 -1.00
C PRO A 45 -1.27 18.97 -2.02
N VAL A 46 -0.34 18.13 -2.47
CA VAL A 46 -0.63 17.03 -3.40
C VAL A 46 -1.57 15.98 -2.80
N PHE A 47 -1.63 15.85 -1.46
CA PHE A 47 -2.52 14.89 -0.81
C PHE A 47 -3.87 15.49 -0.36
N GLU A 48 -4.08 16.80 -0.52
CA GLU A 48 -5.34 17.45 -0.15
C GLU A 48 -6.57 16.82 -0.84
N PRO A 49 -6.52 16.48 -2.15
CA PRO A 49 -7.65 15.82 -2.81
C PRO A 49 -8.03 14.47 -2.20
N LEU A 50 -7.10 13.74 -1.57
CA LEU A 50 -7.35 12.44 -0.94
C LEU A 50 -8.21 12.55 0.33
N LYS A 51 -8.49 13.77 0.83
CA LYS A 51 -9.48 13.99 1.89
C LYS A 51 -10.91 13.74 1.40
N ASP A 52 -11.17 13.90 0.11
CA ASP A 52 -12.42 13.50 -0.50
C ASP A 52 -12.47 11.99 -0.72
N ARG A 53 -13.54 11.35 -0.25
CA ARG A 53 -13.66 9.88 -0.29
C ARG A 53 -13.80 9.35 -1.71
N ALA A 54 -14.45 10.09 -2.62
CA ALA A 54 -14.61 9.65 -4.00
C ALA A 54 -13.27 9.74 -4.75
N PHE A 55 -12.49 10.80 -4.50
CA PHE A 55 -11.14 10.93 -5.03
C PHE A 55 -10.19 9.86 -4.49
N PHE A 56 -10.18 9.64 -3.17
CA PHE A 56 -9.35 8.60 -2.54
C PHE A 56 -9.60 7.20 -3.13
N ARG A 57 -10.85 6.88 -3.48
CA ARG A 57 -11.21 5.58 -4.07
C ARG A 57 -10.72 5.38 -5.50
N GLN A 58 -10.14 6.40 -6.12
CA GLN A 58 -9.49 6.30 -7.44
C GLN A 58 -8.04 5.81 -7.37
N VAL A 59 -7.61 5.33 -6.21
CA VAL A 59 -6.30 4.68 -6.01
C VAL A 59 -6.02 3.63 -7.09
N LYS A 60 -4.79 3.61 -7.57
CA LYS A 60 -4.27 2.64 -8.54
C LYS A 60 -2.87 2.20 -8.12
N VAL A 61 -2.40 1.15 -8.78
CA VAL A 61 -1.01 0.72 -8.73
C VAL A 61 -0.40 1.02 -10.08
N ASP A 62 0.74 1.71 -10.09
CA ASP A 62 1.55 1.86 -11.29
C ASP A 62 2.18 0.51 -11.66
N ALA A 63 1.88 0.01 -12.86
CA ALA A 63 2.25 -1.35 -13.26
C ALA A 63 3.74 -1.54 -13.53
N GLU A 64 4.49 -0.47 -13.78
CA GLU A 64 5.93 -0.53 -14.04
C GLU A 64 6.74 -0.51 -12.75
N THR A 65 6.29 0.28 -11.76
CA THR A 65 7.02 0.53 -10.52
C THR A 65 6.45 -0.20 -9.31
N GLY A 66 5.19 -0.65 -9.36
CA GLY A 66 4.49 -1.21 -8.20
C GLY A 66 4.11 -0.16 -7.14
N THR A 67 4.13 1.12 -7.52
CA THR A 67 3.84 2.25 -6.62
C THR A 67 2.34 2.50 -6.48
N VAL A 68 1.86 2.84 -5.29
CA VAL A 68 0.46 3.25 -5.08
C VAL A 68 0.28 4.70 -5.50
N THR A 69 -0.66 4.98 -6.41
CA THR A 69 -0.85 6.30 -7.02
C THR A 69 -2.31 6.75 -7.08
N TRP A 70 -2.52 8.06 -7.27
CA TRP A 70 -3.82 8.69 -7.53
C TRP A 70 -3.78 9.55 -8.81
N PRO A 71 -4.95 9.94 -9.38
CA PRO A 71 -5.02 10.71 -10.64
C PRO A 71 -4.29 12.06 -10.65
N ASN A 72 -3.99 12.61 -9.48
CA ASN A 72 -3.27 13.88 -9.32
C ASN A 72 -1.77 13.69 -9.07
N GLU A 73 -1.21 12.54 -9.46
CA GLU A 73 0.22 12.21 -9.32
C GLU A 73 0.69 12.07 -7.87
N ALA A 74 -0.21 12.09 -6.89
CA ALA A 74 0.12 11.69 -5.53
C ALA A 74 0.52 10.21 -5.54
N ASP A 75 1.64 9.88 -4.92
CA ASP A 75 2.17 8.53 -4.81
C ASP A 75 2.61 8.21 -3.38
N LEU A 76 2.71 6.91 -3.08
CA LEU A 76 3.23 6.41 -1.82
C LEU A 76 4.17 5.23 -2.07
N ASP A 77 5.35 5.31 -1.46
CA ASP A 77 6.43 4.31 -1.53
C ASP A 77 5.97 2.95 -0.96
N PRO A 78 6.03 1.86 -1.74
CA PRO A 78 5.67 0.51 -1.29
C PRO A 78 6.38 0.03 -0.03
N ASP A 79 7.67 0.34 0.16
CA ASP A 79 8.44 -0.12 1.31
C ASP A 79 7.98 0.60 2.59
N VAL A 80 7.65 1.89 2.47
CA VAL A 80 7.07 2.67 3.58
C VAL A 80 5.70 2.09 3.95
N LEU A 81 4.87 1.79 2.96
CA LEU A 81 3.56 1.17 3.18
C LEU A 81 3.68 -0.21 3.81
N TYR A 82 4.62 -1.04 3.37
CA TYR A 82 4.87 -2.36 3.95
C TYR A 82 5.26 -2.25 5.43
N ALA A 83 6.23 -1.38 5.74
CA ALA A 83 6.73 -1.17 7.10
C ALA A 83 5.68 -0.58 8.06
N LYS A 84 4.65 0.10 7.56
CA LYS A 84 3.61 0.78 8.36
C LYS A 84 2.25 0.11 8.31
N SER A 85 2.12 -0.97 7.55
CA SER A 85 0.89 -1.76 7.45
C SER A 85 0.92 -2.94 8.42
N VAL A 86 -0.25 -3.53 8.63
CA VAL A 86 -0.42 -4.77 9.41
C VAL A 86 -0.78 -5.92 8.48
N PRO A 87 -0.25 -7.15 8.69
CA PRO A 87 -0.65 -8.31 7.91
C PRO A 87 -2.17 -8.54 8.00
N LEU A 88 -2.81 -8.76 6.86
CA LEU A 88 -4.18 -9.24 6.78
C LEU A 88 -4.17 -10.76 6.79
N VAL A 89 -4.39 -11.34 7.96
CA VAL A 89 -4.52 -12.79 8.11
C VAL A 89 -6.00 -13.15 8.07
N LEU A 90 -6.41 -13.88 7.03
CA LEU A 90 -7.73 -14.47 6.98
C LEU A 90 -7.74 -15.78 7.79
N PRO A 91 -8.81 -16.06 8.54
CA PRO A 91 -8.97 -17.34 9.20
C PRO A 91 -9.03 -18.47 8.15
N GLU A 92 -8.50 -19.66 8.46
CA GLU A 92 -8.50 -20.79 7.50
C GLU A 92 -9.92 -21.11 7.02
N GLU A 93 -10.91 -20.93 7.89
CA GLU A 93 -12.32 -21.16 7.61
C GLU A 93 -12.92 -20.20 6.58
N ALA A 94 -12.26 -19.07 6.25
CA ALA A 94 -12.70 -18.16 5.20
C ALA A 94 -12.60 -18.78 3.79
N PHE A 95 -11.91 -19.92 3.66
CA PHE A 95 -11.70 -20.65 2.41
C PHE A 95 -12.30 -22.05 2.40
N ALA A 96 -12.99 -22.46 3.48
CA ALA A 96 -13.71 -23.73 3.57
C ALA A 96 -15.07 -23.67 2.85
#